data_AF-A7RNQ9-F1
#
_entry.id   AF-A7RNQ9-F1
#
_cell.length_a   1.000
_cell.length_b   1.000
_cell.length_c   1.000
_cell.angle_alpha   90.00
_cell.angle_beta   90.00
_cell.angle_gamma   90.00
#
_symmetry.space_group_name_H-M   'P 1'
#
loop_
_entity.id
_entity.type
_entity.pdbx_description
1 polymer ?
#
loop_
_entity_poly.entity_id
_entity_poly.type
_entity_poly.pdbx_seq_one_letter_code
_entity_poly.pdbx_strand_id
1 'polypeptide(L)' 'KKNRSSFSAEQVFRLEKTFELQQYLGTKERQQLALALNMTDNQVKTWFQNRRMKQKR' A
#
# COMPACT_ATOMS: atom_id res chain seq x y z
N LYS A 1 -8.17 -20.56 -0.24
CA LYS A 1 -6.77 -20.18 0.08
C LYS A 1 -6.47 -18.84 -0.61
N LYS A 2 -6.30 -17.72 0.12
CA LYS A 2 -5.79 -16.49 -0.52
C LYS A 2 -4.32 -16.70 -0.83
N ASN A 3 -3.97 -16.83 -2.12
CA ASN A 3 -2.57 -16.80 -2.53
C ASN A 3 -1.97 -15.50 -1.99
N ARG A 4 -0.97 -15.62 -1.12
CA ARG A 4 -0.20 -14.47 -0.66
C ARG A 4 0.65 -14.02 -1.84
N SER A 5 0.18 -13.04 -2.60
CA SER A 5 1.02 -12.38 -3.58
C SER A 5 2.05 -11.53 -2.84
N SER A 6 3.33 -11.77 -3.13
CA SER A 6 4.39 -10.84 -2.75
C SER A 6 4.33 -9.64 -3.69
N PHE A 7 4.46 -8.43 -3.13
CA PHE A 7 4.64 -7.24 -3.95
C PHE A 7 6.06 -7.22 -4.52
N SER A 8 6.21 -6.67 -5.72
CA SER A 8 7.53 -6.45 -6.32
C SER A 8 8.31 -5.38 -5.56
N ALA A 9 9.63 -5.36 -5.72
CA ALA A 9 10.48 -4.34 -5.10
C ALA A 9 10.05 -2.91 -5.49
N GLU A 10 9.68 -2.71 -6.76
CA GLU A 10 9.16 -1.44 -7.27
C GLU A 10 7.83 -1.04 -6.61
N GLN A 11 6.90 -1.99 -6.45
CA GLN A 11 5.64 -1.74 -5.75
C GLN A 11 5.89 -1.32 -4.29
N VAL A 12 6.77 -2.04 -3.58
CA VAL A 12 7.12 -1.72 -2.20
C VAL A 12 7.79 -0.35 -2.09
N PHE A 13 8.73 -0.04 -3.00
CA PHE A 13 9.41 1.25 -3.02
C PHE A 13 8.43 2.42 -3.16
N ARG A 14 7.47 2.33 -4.09
CA ARG A 14 6.46 3.38 -4.26
C ARG A 14 5.52 3.47 -3.06
N LEU A 15 5.11 2.35 -2.48
CA LEU A 15 4.27 2.32 -1.29
C LEU A 15 4.96 2.99 -0.09
N GLU A 16 6.24 2.68 0.17
CA GLU A 16 7.04 3.31 1.23
C GLU A 16 7.21 4.81 0.97
N LYS A 17 7.58 5.21 -0.26
CA LYS A 17 7.72 6.62 -0.63
C LYS A 17 6.42 7.41 -0.41
N THR A 18 5.27 6.85 -0.81
CA THR A 18 3.98 7.50 -0.54
C THR A 18 3.66 7.53 0.96
N PHE A 19 4.00 6.48 1.71
CA PHE A 19 3.75 6.41 3.15
C PHE A 19 4.57 7.41 3.96
N GLU A 20 5.82 7.67 3.57
CA GLU A 20 6.67 8.71 4.16
C GLU A 20 6.05 10.11 4.02
N LEU A 21 5.41 10.39 2.89
CA LEU A 21 4.70 11.64 2.64
C LEU A 21 3.34 11.69 3.34
N GLN A 22 2.61 10.57 3.34
CA GLN A 22 1.25 10.50 3.85
C GLN A 22 0.91 9.10 4.38
N GLN A 23 0.81 8.97 5.70
CA GLN A 23 0.56 7.69 6.38
C GLN A 23 -0.90 7.20 6.26
N TYR A 24 -1.81 8.07 5.82
CA TYR A 24 -3.26 7.81 5.71
C TYR A 24 -3.78 8.30 4.37
N LEU A 25 -4.14 7.36 3.49
CA LEU A 25 -4.75 7.67 2.20
C LEU A 25 -6.28 7.63 2.28
N GLY A 26 -6.91 8.68 1.75
CA GLY A 26 -8.33 8.70 1.43
C GLY A 26 -8.68 7.74 0.29
N THR A 27 -9.97 7.55 0.03
CA THR A 27 -10.44 6.58 -0.97
C THR A 27 -9.93 6.86 -2.38
N LYS A 28 -9.95 8.12 -2.82
CA LYS A 28 -9.49 8.51 -4.16
C LYS A 28 -7.99 8.25 -4.35
N GLU A 29 -7.17 8.64 -3.37
CA GLU A 29 -5.71 8.48 -3.42
C GLU A 29 -5.30 7.01 -3.44
N ARG A 30 -5.96 6.18 -2.62
CA ARG A 30 -5.72 4.72 -2.66
C ARG A 30 -6.07 4.13 -4.01
N GLN A 31 -7.20 4.51 -4.61
CA GLN A 31 -7.61 4.01 -5.92
C GLN A 31 -6.59 4.42 -7.01
N GLN A 32 -6.12 5.67 -6.98
CA GLN A 32 -5.09 6.14 -7.92
C GLN A 32 -3.78 5.38 -7.75
N LEU A 33 -3.33 5.17 -6.51
CA LEU A 33 -2.10 4.41 -6.22
C LEU A 33 -2.25 2.93 -6.63
N ALA A 34 -3.41 2.34 -6.38
CA ALA A 34 -3.73 0.98 -6.79
C ALA A 34 -3.63 0.81 -8.31
N LEU A 35 -4.23 1.73 -9.07
CA LEU A 35 -4.13 1.73 -10.54
C LEU A 35 -2.67 1.89 -11.00
N ALA A 36 -1.92 2.84 -10.42
CA ALA A 36 -0.53 3.09 -10.79
C ALA A 36 0.40 1.91 -10.51
N LEU A 37 0.09 1.08 -9.50
CA LEU A 37 0.90 -0.07 -9.10
C LEU A 37 0.37 -1.41 -9.63
N ASN A 38 -0.70 -1.39 -10.43
CA ASN A 38 -1.42 -2.59 -10.86
C ASN A 38 -1.81 -3.49 -9.67
N MET A 39 -2.36 -2.86 -8.63
CA MET A 39 -2.85 -3.46 -7.40
C MET A 39 -4.34 -3.17 -7.22
N THR A 40 -4.98 -3.85 -6.28
CA THR A 40 -6.35 -3.53 -5.86
C THR A 40 -6.35 -2.49 -4.73
N ASP A 41 -7.43 -1.68 -4.63
CA ASP A 41 -7.61 -0.75 -3.49
C ASP A 41 -7.46 -1.46 -2.14
N ASN A 42 -7.96 -2.69 -2.03
CA ASN A 42 -7.85 -3.46 -0.79
C ASN A 42 -6.41 -3.88 -0.46
N GLN A 43 -5.57 -4.19 -1.46
CA GLN A 43 -4.15 -4.47 -1.23
C GLN A 43 -3.41 -3.22 -0.72
N VAL A 44 -3.66 -2.05 -1.33
CA VAL A 44 -3.10 -0.77 -0.87
C VAL A 44 -3.59 -0.47 0.56
N LYS A 45 -4.90 -0.58 0.83
CA LYS A 45 -5.47 -0.39 2.16
C LYS A 45 -4.82 -1.27 3.22
N THR A 46 -4.71 -2.58 2.96
CA THR A 46 -4.11 -3.53 3.89
C THR A 46 -2.62 -3.27 4.09
N TRP A 47 -1.88 -2.91 3.04
CA TRP A 47 -0.46 -2.57 3.17
C TRP A 47 -0.28 -1.33 4.07
N PHE A 48 -1.04 -0.26 3.84
CA PHE A 48 -0.98 0.95 4.68
C PHE A 48 -1.38 0.69 6.13
N GLN A 49 -2.37 -0.17 6.37
CA GLN A 49 -2.74 -0.62 7.72
C GLN A 49 -1.58 -1.36 8.40
N ASN A 50 -0.99 -2.35 7.73
CA ASN A 50 0.14 -3.13 8.25
C ASN A 50 1.37 -2.25 8.47
N ARG A 51 1.64 -1.30 7.57
CA ARG A 51 2.79 -0.41 7.65
C ARG A 51 2.72 0.52 8.87
N ARG A 52 1.54 1.04 9.20
CA ARG A 52 1.30 1.80 10.44
C ARG A 52 1.49 0.93 11.68
N MET A 53 0.99 -0.30 11.66
CA MET A 53 1.20 -1.24 12.77
C MET A 53 2.69 -1.53 12.97
N LYS A 54 3.46 -1.67 11.89
CA LYS A 54 4.92 -1.84 11.96
C LYS A 54 5.64 -0.61 12.51
N GLN A 55 5.24 0.60 12.16
CA GLN A 55 5.86 1.83 12.68
C GLN A 55 5.62 2.04 14.18
N LYS A 56 4.49 1.56 14.70
CA LYS A 56 4.16 1.63 16.13
C LYS A 56 4.84 0.56 16.97
N ARG A 57 5.51 -0.41 16.33
CA ARG A 57 6.28 -1.46 17.00
C ARG A 57 7.74 -1.09 16.97
#